data_AF-A0A948APY4-F1
#
_entry.id   AF-A0A948APY4-F1
#
_cell.length_a   1.000
_cell.length_b   1.000
_cell.length_c   1.000
_cell.angle_alpha   90.00
_cell.angle_beta   90.00
_cell.angle_gamma   90.00
#
_symmetry.space_group_name_H-M   'P 1'
#
loop_
_entity.id
_entity.type
_entity.pdbx_description
1 polymer ?
#
loop_
_entity_poly.entity_id
_entity_poly.type
_entity_poly.pdbx_seq_one_letter_code
_entity_poly.pdbx_strand_id
1 'polypeptide(L)' 'NLVLTADLIVRCATLRHESRGLHASRDYPGLLAEAKDTVLAPVTP' A
#
# COMPACT_ATOMS: atom_id res chain seq x y z
N ASN A 1 -14.89 -11.10 -6.47
CA ASN A 1 -13.42 -11.00 -6.64
C ASN A 1 -12.97 -9.56 -6.88
N LEU A 2 -13.41 -8.88 -7.94
CA LEU A 2 -12.93 -7.53 -8.28
C LEU A 2 -13.04 -6.51 -7.13
N VAL A 3 -14.22 -6.37 -6.50
CA VAL A 3 -14.45 -5.39 -5.42
C VAL A 3 -13.54 -5.63 -4.22
N LEU A 4 -13.45 -6.88 -3.77
CA LEU A 4 -12.59 -7.25 -2.65
C LEU A 4 -11.11 -7.01 -2.97
N THR A 5 -10.66 -7.43 -4.15
CA THR A 5 -9.27 -7.21 -4.57
C THR A 5 -8.96 -5.72 -4.68
N ALA A 6 -9.89 -4.90 -5.20
CA ALA A 6 -9.72 -3.45 -5.28
C ALA A 6 -9.61 -2.81 -3.88
N ASP A 7 -10.44 -3.22 -2.93
CA ASP A 7 -10.34 -2.76 -1.52
C ASP A 7 -8.96 -3.05 -0.93
N LEU A 8 -8.46 -4.29 -1.10
CA LEU A 8 -7.14 -4.67 -0.61
C LEU A 8 -6.02 -3.84 -1.25
N ILE A 9 -6.10 -3.57 -2.56
CA ILE A 9 -5.14 -2.72 -3.27
C ILE A 9 -5.13 -1.30 -2.67
N VAL A 10 -6.31 -0.70 -2.48
CA VAL A 10 -6.44 0.66 -1.93
C VAL A 10 -5.91 0.73 -0.49
N ARG A 11 -6.22 -0.29 0.33
CA ARG A 11 -5.72 -0.38 1.71
C ARG A 11 -4.20 -0.50 1.75
N CYS A 12 -3.61 -1.34 0.90
CA CYS A 12 -2.14 -1.43 0.77
C CYS A 12 -1.52 -0.09 0.35
N ALA A 13 -2.09 0.57 -0.66
CA ALA A 13 -1.59 1.85 -1.14
C ALA A 13 -1.66 2.95 -0.05
N THR A 14 -2.72 2.97 0.76
CA THR A 14 -2.91 3.98 1.81
C THR A 14 -1.90 3.83 2.96
N LEU A 15 -1.48 2.60 3.27
CA LEU A 15 -0.50 2.34 4.33
C LEU A 15 0.96 2.60 3.91
N ARG A 16 1.22 2.85 2.62
CA ARG A 16 2.56 3.10 2.10
C ARG A 16 2.85 4.60 2.03
N HIS A 17 3.73 5.07 2.89
CA HIS A 17 4.10 6.50 2.98
C HIS A 17 5.39 6.83 2.23
N GLU A 18 5.50 6.37 0.98
CA GLU A 18 6.60 6.71 0.07
C GLU A 18 6.15 6.54 -1.38
N SER A 19 6.89 7.12 -2.32
CA SER A 19 6.72 6.87 -3.76
C SER A 19 7.84 5.99 -4.25
N ARG A 20 7.54 4.74 -4.64
CA ARG A 20 8.52 3.77 -5.11
C ARG A 20 7.95 2.89 -6.22
N GLY A 21 8.67 2.83 -7.33
CA GLY A 21 8.31 1.98 -8.47
C GLY A 21 6.93 2.36 -9.04
N LEU A 22 6.01 1.39 -9.05
CA LEU A 22 4.65 1.59 -9.58
C LEU A 22 3.71 2.32 -8.60
N HIS A 23 4.10 2.50 -7.34
CA HIS A 23 3.30 3.25 -6.37
C HIS A 23 3.85 4.68 -6.26
N ALA A 24 3.07 5.65 -6.72
CA ALA A 24 3.38 7.07 -6.61
C ALA A 24 2.33 7.80 -5.77
N SER A 25 2.78 8.53 -4.77
CA SER A 25 1.99 9.34 -3.85
C SER A 25 2.43 10.79 -3.89
N ARG A 26 1.49 11.70 -4.10
CA ARG A 26 1.76 13.15 -4.08
C ARG A 26 2.07 13.65 -2.68
N ASP A 27 1.50 12.99 -1.67
CA ASP A 27 1.69 13.33 -0.26
C ASP A 27 3.04 12.81 0.26
N TYR A 28 3.53 11.72 -0.34
CA TYR A 28 4.83 11.11 -0.02
C TYR A 28 5.69 10.95 -1.28
N PRO A 29 6.19 12.04 -1.90
CA PRO A 29 6.88 11.98 -3.20
C PRO A 29 8.28 11.35 -3.12
N GLY A 30 8.86 11.25 -1.92
CA GLY A 30 10.20 10.72 -1.70
C GLY A 30 10.24 9.21 -1.46
N LEU A 31 11.46 8.71 -1.30
CA LEU A 31 11.76 7.34 -0.90
C LEU A 31 12.09 7.29 0.59
N LEU A 32 11.62 6.25 1.29
CA LEU A 32 12.13 5.93 2.62
C LEU A 32 13.53 5.31 2.52
N ALA A 33 14.30 5.46 3.59
CA ALA A 33 15.66 4.91 3.68
C ALA A 33 15.68 3.38 3.57
N GLU A 34 14.63 2.72 4.08
CA GLU A 34 14.43 1.28 4.00
C GLU A 34 13.06 1.00 3.38
N ALA A 35 13.02 0.10 2.40
CA ALA A 35 11.77 -0.34 1.81
C ALA A 35 11.11 -1.40 2.71
N LYS A 36 9.82 -1.27 2.95
CA LYS A 36 9.03 -2.25 3.71
C LYS A 36 7.84 -2.73 2.90
N ASP A 37 7.52 -4.01 3.04
CA ASP A 37 6.33 -4.59 2.43
C ASP A 37 5.08 -4.18 3.18
N THR A 38 3.99 -3.97 2.45
CA THR A 38 2.67 -3.75 3.02
C THR A 38 1.90 -5.07 3.00
N VAL A 39 1.72 -5.68 4.16
CA VAL A 39 1.05 -6.98 4.31
C VAL A 39 -0.25 -6.78 5.08
N LEU A 40 -1.37 -7.19 4.47
CA LEU A 40 -2.67 -7.23 5.13
C LEU A 40 -2.95 -8.66 5.59
N ALA A 41 -3.13 -8.85 6.90
CA ALA A 41 -3.63 -10.11 7.43
C ALA A 41 -5.16 -10.16 7.36
N PRO A 42 -5.76 -11.32 7.06
CA PRO A 42 -7.21 -11.48 7.18
C PRO A 42 -7.62 -11.31 8.65
N VAL A 43 -8.75 -10.64 8.86
CA VAL A 43 -9.34 -10.54 10.20
C VAL A 43 -9.98 -11.90 10.49
N THR A 44 -9.33 -12.72 11.32
CA THR A 44 -9.97 -13.91 11.88
C THR A 44 -11.00 -13.46 12.93
N PRO A 45 -12.23 -14.00 12.92
CA PRO A 45 -13.19 -13.78 14.01
C PRO A 45 -12.68 -14.36 15.34
#